data_AF-A0A293LCH4-F1
#
_entry.id   AF-A0A293LCH4-F1
#
_cell.length_a   1.000
_cell.length_b   1.000
_cell.length_c   1.000
_cell.angle_alpha   90.00
_cell.angle_beta   90.00
_cell.angle_gamma   90.00
#
_symmetry.space_group_name_H-M   'P 1'
#
loop_
_entity.id
_entity.type
_entity.pdbx_description
1 polymer ?
#
loop_
_entity_poly.entity_id
_entity_poly.type
_entity_poly.pdbx_seq_one_letter_code
_entity_poly.pdbx_strand_id
1 'polypeptide(L)'
;MRDLIVPYGLIYSLQIFRGKDVMLLYAQLKIFFPHVTIAKPRSSRNSSIESFVVCQNYKPPEGYKPFMCTRNFEELCKTNLEEPNRTLVPFLVCGDLNAYDSDRTYPLNLGADKDYTYRPPVQPPINPPYKTANLMKKQGELAKPEDSTEAEQCTDKVLCAGSFAETSTPMIPTGPTR
;
A
#
# COMPACT_ATOMS: atom_id res chain seq x y z
N MET A 1 -11.99 -19.46 30.24
CA MET A 1 -11.01 -19.07 29.20
C MET A 1 -11.41 -19.85 27.97
N ARG A 2 -11.96 -19.20 26.92
CA ARG A 2 -12.51 -19.93 25.77
C ARG A 2 -11.32 -20.39 24.93
N ASP A 3 -11.04 -21.68 24.93
CA ASP A 3 -10.14 -22.29 23.97
C ASP A 3 -10.68 -21.96 22.57
N LEU A 4 -9.94 -21.13 21.84
CA LEU A 4 -10.25 -20.85 20.45
C LEU A 4 -9.93 -22.14 19.68
N ILE A 5 -10.93 -23.02 19.57
CA ILE A 5 -10.88 -24.19 18.71
C ILE A 5 -10.74 -23.65 17.29
N VAL A 6 -9.52 -23.60 16.78
CA VAL A 6 -9.23 -23.19 15.42
C VAL A 6 -9.59 -24.37 14.50
N PRO A 7 -10.62 -24.26 13.65
CA PRO A 7 -10.96 -25.34 12.73
C PRO A 7 -9.79 -25.59 11.77
N TYR A 8 -9.55 -26.87 11.46
CA TYR A 8 -8.59 -27.28 10.43
C TYR A 8 -8.88 -26.56 9.11
N GLY A 9 -7.87 -25.90 8.54
CA GLY A 9 -7.99 -25.20 7.26
C GLY A 9 -8.14 -23.68 7.33
N LEU A 10 -7.87 -23.06 8.49
CA LEU A 10 -7.97 -21.61 8.62
C LEU A 10 -6.97 -20.87 7.71
N ILE A 11 -7.48 -19.86 6.99
CA ILE A 11 -6.73 -18.95 6.11
C ILE A 11 -6.78 -17.53 6.68
N TYR A 12 -5.61 -16.87 6.78
CA TYR A 12 -5.50 -15.46 7.12
C TYR A 12 -4.89 -14.67 5.97
N SER A 13 -5.38 -13.45 5.76
CA SER A 13 -4.78 -12.47 4.85
C SER A 13 -4.44 -11.20 5.62
N LEU A 14 -3.21 -10.70 5.47
CA LEU A 14 -2.75 -9.48 6.12
C LEU A 14 -2.09 -8.56 5.07
N GLN A 15 -2.32 -7.25 5.19
CA GLN A 15 -1.55 -6.26 4.44
C GLN A 15 -0.21 -6.02 5.14
N ILE A 16 0.86 -6.02 4.36
CA ILE A 16 2.23 -5.84 4.83
C ILE A 16 2.95 -4.83 3.94
N PHE A 17 4.02 -4.22 4.44
CA PHE A 17 4.95 -3.46 3.62
C PHE A 17 6.09 -4.38 3.15
N ARG A 18 6.29 -4.46 1.84
CA ARG A 18 7.38 -5.21 1.20
C ARG A 18 8.69 -4.41 1.28
N GLY A 19 9.21 -4.31 2.50
CA GLY A 19 10.48 -3.66 2.80
C GLY A 19 11.67 -4.63 2.83
N LYS A 20 12.81 -4.15 3.33
CA LYS A 20 14.07 -4.91 3.44
C LYS A 20 13.92 -6.22 4.22
N ASP A 21 13.12 -6.20 5.29
CA ASP A 21 13.04 -7.32 6.24
C ASP A 21 11.80 -8.21 6.04
N VAL A 22 11.17 -8.17 4.85
CA VAL A 22 9.99 -9.00 4.56
C VAL A 22 10.25 -10.50 4.67
N MET A 23 11.49 -10.94 4.44
CA MET A 23 11.90 -12.33 4.59
C MET A 23 11.92 -12.79 6.06
N LEU A 24 12.22 -11.89 6.99
CA LEU A 24 12.15 -12.18 8.42
C LEU A 24 10.70 -12.42 8.83
N LEU A 25 9.79 -11.55 8.38
CA LEU A 25 8.35 -11.73 8.59
C LEU A 25 7.85 -13.04 7.99
N TYR A 26 8.28 -13.36 6.76
CA TYR A 26 7.95 -14.64 6.12
C TYR A 26 8.42 -15.85 6.94
N ALA A 27 9.67 -15.82 7.42
CA ALA A 27 10.24 -16.88 8.24
C ALA A 27 9.48 -17.06 9.57
N GLN A 28 9.12 -15.96 10.22
CA GLN A 28 8.31 -15.97 11.45
C GLN A 28 6.93 -16.59 11.22
N LEU A 29 6.25 -16.20 10.13
CA LEU A 29 4.94 -16.77 9.78
C LEU A 29 5.03 -18.26 9.42
N LYS A 30 6.12 -18.70 8.77
CA LYS A 30 6.33 -20.11 8.42
C LYS A 30 6.41 -21.05 9.62
N ILE A 31 6.71 -20.54 10.81
CA ILE A 31 6.68 -21.32 12.06
C ILE A 31 5.25 -21.75 12.41
N PHE A 32 4.27 -20.90 12.10
CA PHE A 32 2.85 -21.11 12.44
C PHE A 32 2.01 -21.61 11.26
N PHE A 33 2.49 -21.43 10.04
CA PHE A 33 1.75 -21.72 8.82
C PHE A 33 2.63 -22.49 7.83
N PRO A 34 2.30 -23.74 7.51
CA PRO A 34 3.04 -24.51 6.51
C PRO A 34 3.03 -23.85 5.13
N HIS A 35 1.97 -23.11 4.79
CA HIS A 35 1.84 -22.43 3.51
C HIS A 35 1.68 -20.92 3.75
N VAL A 36 2.69 -20.16 3.33
CA VAL A 36 2.74 -18.70 3.39
C VAL A 36 3.06 -18.21 1.99
N THR A 37 2.23 -17.33 1.47
CA THR A 37 2.38 -16.74 0.13
C THR A 37 2.31 -15.23 0.27
N ILE A 38 3.31 -14.52 -0.26
CA ILE A 38 3.27 -13.06 -0.37
C ILE A 38 2.87 -12.73 -1.81
N ALA A 39 1.79 -11.98 -1.97
CA ALA A 39 1.22 -11.60 -3.25
C ALA A 39 0.98 -10.10 -3.32
N LYS A 40 1.21 -9.51 -4.49
CA LYS A 40 0.77 -8.15 -4.82
C LYS A 40 -0.32 -8.27 -5.91
N PRO A 41 -1.61 -8.14 -5.56
CA PRO A 41 -2.70 -8.21 -6.52
C PRO A 41 -2.56 -7.14 -7.60
N ARG A 42 -3.10 -7.41 -8.80
CA ARG A 42 -3.12 -6.43 -9.91
C ARG A 42 -3.88 -5.14 -9.59
N SER A 43 -4.82 -5.19 -8.64
CA SER A 43 -5.54 -4.02 -8.14
C SER A 43 -4.68 -3.12 -7.24
N SER A 44 -3.52 -3.58 -6.76
CA SER A 44 -2.59 -2.76 -5.99
C SER A 44 -1.82 -1.81 -6.92
N ARG A 45 -1.55 -0.59 -6.45
CA ARG A 45 -0.74 0.39 -7.20
C ARG A 45 0.67 -0.16 -7.43
N ASN A 46 1.19 -0.06 -8.65
CA ASN A 46 2.55 -0.53 -8.95
C ASN A 46 3.61 0.18 -8.09
N SER A 47 3.41 1.47 -7.83
CA SER A 47 4.27 2.29 -6.97
C SER A 47 4.12 2.01 -5.46
N SER A 48 3.06 1.32 -5.02
CA SER A 48 2.92 0.98 -3.60
C SER A 48 3.95 -0.09 -3.22
N ILE A 49 4.57 0.09 -2.06
CA ILE A 49 5.40 -0.95 -1.44
C ILE A 49 4.57 -1.95 -0.64
N GLU A 50 3.25 -1.77 -0.59
CA GLU A 50 2.34 -2.71 0.07
C GLU A 50 2.24 -4.02 -0.70
N SER A 51 2.03 -5.09 0.04
CA SER A 51 1.73 -6.42 -0.46
C SER A 51 0.83 -7.13 0.54
N PHE A 52 0.28 -8.27 0.15
CA PHE A 52 -0.54 -9.09 1.01
C PHE A 52 0.20 -10.37 1.32
N VAL A 53 0.17 -10.79 2.58
CA VAL A 53 0.58 -12.13 2.96
C VAL A 53 -0.67 -12.97 3.21
N VAL A 54 -0.70 -14.15 2.60
CA VAL A 54 -1.74 -15.16 2.76
C VAL A 54 -1.13 -16.35 3.47
N CYS A 55 -1.65 -16.64 4.66
CA CYS A 55 -1.22 -17.72 5.53
C CYS A 55 -2.31 -18.79 5.56
N GLN A 56 -1.97 -20.04 5.29
CA GLN A 56 -2.93 -21.14 5.21
C GLN A 56 -2.52 -22.28 6.12
N ASN A 57 -3.52 -23.01 6.62
CA ASN A 57 -3.37 -24.20 7.45
C ASN A 57 -2.63 -23.91 8.75
N TYR A 58 -3.18 -23.02 9.58
CA TYR A 58 -2.62 -22.71 10.91
C TYR A 58 -2.23 -23.99 11.67
N LYS A 59 -0.95 -24.10 12.00
CA LYS A 59 -0.33 -25.22 12.69
C LYS A 59 0.79 -24.66 13.59
N PRO A 60 0.44 -24.13 14.78
CA PRO A 60 1.43 -23.61 15.70
C PRO A 60 2.33 -24.74 16.25
N PRO A 61 3.53 -24.42 16.72
CA PRO A 61 4.37 -25.36 17.45
C PRO A 61 3.65 -25.93 18.68
N GLU A 62 3.97 -27.17 19.05
CA GLU A 62 3.43 -27.79 20.25
C GLU A 62 3.79 -26.97 21.50
N GLY A 63 2.83 -26.82 22.41
CA GLY A 63 3.00 -26.01 23.62
C GLY A 63 2.92 -24.49 23.40
N TYR A 64 2.80 -24.00 22.16
CA TYR A 64 2.61 -22.57 21.90
C TYR A 64 1.29 -22.07 22.50
N LYS A 65 1.40 -21.06 23.36
CA LYS A 65 0.24 -20.37 23.96
C LYS A 65 0.19 -18.94 23.41
N PRO A 66 -0.85 -18.55 22.65
CA PRO A 66 -0.95 -17.18 22.14
C PRO A 66 -0.90 -16.17 23.28
N PHE A 67 0.07 -15.26 23.24
CA PHE A 67 0.21 -14.16 24.20
C PHE A 67 0.27 -12.85 23.43
N MET A 68 -0.66 -11.94 23.69
CA MET A 68 -0.58 -10.58 23.18
C MET A 68 0.22 -9.73 24.18
N CYS A 69 1.39 -9.26 23.76
CA CYS A 69 2.12 -8.28 24.55
C CYS A 69 1.92 -6.88 23.98
N THR A 70 1.20 -6.05 24.73
CA THR A 70 1.00 -4.63 24.41
C THR A 70 2.12 -3.74 24.97
N ARG A 71 3.16 -4.31 25.59
CA ARG A 71 4.24 -3.60 26.29
C ARG A 71 5.52 -3.56 25.45
N ASN A 72 6.45 -2.67 25.82
CA ASN A 72 7.78 -2.56 25.23
C ASN A 72 8.62 -3.85 25.44
N PHE A 73 9.57 -4.10 24.53
CA PHE A 73 10.40 -5.31 24.49
C PHE A 73 11.14 -5.61 25.80
N GLU A 74 11.55 -4.58 26.54
CA GLU A 74 12.27 -4.73 27.80
C GLU A 74 11.44 -5.41 28.90
N GLU A 75 10.13 -5.21 28.89
CA GLU A 75 9.22 -5.81 29.88
C GLU A 75 8.85 -7.25 29.50
N LEU A 76 8.84 -7.58 28.20
CA LEU A 76 8.78 -8.95 27.69
C LEU A 76 9.95 -9.80 28.17
N CYS A 77 11.16 -9.26 28.20
CA CYS A 77 12.33 -9.98 28.70
C CYS A 77 12.24 -10.30 30.20
N LYS A 78 11.37 -9.60 30.95
CA LYS A 78 11.15 -9.80 32.39
C LYS A 78 10.05 -10.83 32.68
N THR A 79 9.26 -11.22 31.69
CA THR A 79 8.25 -12.27 31.86
C THR A 79 8.89 -13.65 31.70
N ASN A 80 8.56 -14.57 32.62
CA ASN A 80 9.05 -15.95 32.57
C ASN A 80 8.23 -16.72 31.53
N LEU A 81 8.62 -16.62 30.26
CA LEU A 81 7.99 -17.36 29.17
C LEU A 81 8.58 -18.78 29.09
N GLU A 82 7.72 -19.79 29.04
CA GLU A 82 8.11 -21.17 28.74
C GLU A 82 8.41 -21.33 27.24
N GLU A 83 9.18 -22.35 26.88
CA GLU A 83 9.33 -22.74 25.47
C GLU A 83 8.00 -23.24 24.91
N PRO A 84 7.66 -22.95 23.64
CA PRO A 84 8.44 -22.24 22.62
C PRO A 84 8.30 -20.71 22.64
N ASN A 85 7.46 -20.15 23.51
CA ASN A 85 7.13 -18.72 23.54
C ASN A 85 8.34 -17.82 23.84
N ARG A 86 9.37 -18.34 24.53
CA ARG A 86 10.62 -17.61 24.79
C ARG A 86 11.49 -17.43 23.54
N THR A 87 11.54 -18.43 22.67
CA THR A 87 12.38 -18.41 21.46
C THR A 87 11.70 -17.69 20.29
N LEU A 88 10.36 -17.71 20.25
CA LEU A 88 9.58 -17.04 19.22
C LEU A 88 9.56 -15.54 19.48
N VAL A 89 10.04 -14.75 18.52
CA VAL A 89 9.98 -13.29 18.60
C VAL A 89 8.51 -12.88 18.74
N PRO A 90 8.14 -12.18 19.83
CA PRO A 90 6.76 -11.74 20.01
C PRO A 90 6.38 -10.74 18.92
N PHE A 91 5.15 -10.85 18.41
CA PHE A 91 4.59 -9.82 17.54
C PHE A 91 4.43 -8.53 18.35
N LEU A 92 5.33 -7.57 18.13
CA LEU A 92 5.26 -6.26 18.76
C LEU A 92 4.32 -5.37 17.94
N VAL A 93 3.15 -5.09 18.49
CA VAL A 93 2.25 -4.08 17.91
C VAL A 93 2.92 -2.72 18.15
N CYS A 94 3.43 -2.11 17.07
CA CYS A 94 4.03 -0.78 17.12
C CYS A 94 3.01 0.23 16.59
N GLY A 95 2.70 1.25 17.41
CA GLY A 95 1.72 2.28 17.10
C GLY A 95 0.76 2.46 18.27
N ASP A 96 0.63 3.69 18.75
CA ASP A 96 -0.43 4.07 19.68
C ASP A 96 -1.67 4.47 18.85
N LEU A 97 -2.86 4.02 19.26
CA LEU A 97 -4.12 4.48 18.63
C LEU A 97 -4.35 5.98 18.85
N ASN A 98 -3.64 6.59 19.80
CA ASN A 98 -3.68 8.03 20.04
C ASN A 98 -2.67 8.83 19.22
N ALA A 99 -1.85 8.17 18.39
CA ALA A 99 -0.84 8.86 17.60
C ALA A 99 -1.46 9.65 16.44
N TYR A 100 -0.86 10.79 16.12
CA TYR A 100 -1.21 11.60 14.96
C TYR A 100 -0.95 10.82 13.66
N ASP A 101 -1.96 10.72 12.82
CA ASP A 101 -1.93 10.15 11.47
C ASP A 101 -1.06 11.03 10.55
N SER A 102 -0.04 10.46 9.91
CA SER A 102 0.83 11.23 9.01
C SER A 102 0.09 11.83 7.81
N ASP A 103 -1.07 11.27 7.44
CA ASP A 103 -1.85 11.69 6.29
C ASP A 103 -2.95 12.71 6.65
N ARG A 104 -3.02 13.14 7.93
CA ARG A 104 -3.97 14.17 8.38
C ARG A 104 -3.27 15.46 8.76
N THR A 105 -3.93 16.57 8.44
CA THR A 105 -3.54 17.89 8.95
C THR A 105 -4.19 18.12 10.30
N TYR A 106 -3.37 18.30 11.34
CA TYR A 106 -3.83 18.58 12.70
C TYR A 106 -3.71 20.06 13.05
N PRO A 107 -4.51 20.55 14.01
CA PRO A 107 -4.27 21.85 14.60
C PRO A 107 -2.84 21.93 15.13
N LEU A 108 -2.13 22.99 14.76
CA LEU A 108 -0.72 23.15 15.10
C LEU A 108 -0.49 23.35 16.61
N ASN A 109 -1.50 23.83 17.33
CA ASN A 109 -1.48 24.02 18.77
C ASN A 109 -1.87 22.71 19.47
N LEU A 110 -0.87 21.92 19.85
CA LEU A 110 -1.02 20.57 20.41
C LEU A 110 -1.35 20.53 21.91
N GLY A 111 -1.36 21.68 22.60
CA GLY A 111 -1.71 21.76 24.03
C GLY A 111 -2.21 23.16 24.41
N ALA A 112 -2.90 23.24 25.55
CA ALA A 112 -3.46 24.50 26.06
C ALA A 112 -2.38 25.53 26.43
N ASP A 113 -1.15 25.09 26.70
CA ASP A 113 -0.06 25.92 27.28
C ASP A 113 1.07 26.27 26.30
N LYS A 114 1.02 25.83 25.03
CA LYS A 114 2.11 26.11 24.05
C LYS A 114 1.58 26.38 22.65
N ASP A 115 1.81 27.59 22.17
CA ASP A 115 1.58 27.97 20.78
C ASP A 115 2.62 27.34 19.85
N TYR A 116 2.16 26.93 18.66
CA TYR A 116 3.03 26.44 17.61
C TYR A 116 4.07 27.48 17.20
N THR A 117 5.34 27.08 17.19
CA THR A 117 6.44 27.89 16.62
C THR A 117 6.91 27.26 15.31
N TYR A 118 6.71 27.97 14.20
CA TYR A 118 7.21 27.52 12.89
C TYR A 118 8.74 27.43 12.89
N ARG A 119 9.27 26.29 12.43
CA ARG A 119 10.69 26.10 12.16
C ARG A 119 10.88 25.76 10.68
N PRO A 120 11.87 26.36 10.01
CA PRO A 120 12.16 26.01 8.61
C PRO A 120 12.62 24.54 8.53
N PRO A 121 12.30 23.83 7.43
CA PRO A 121 12.74 22.45 7.23
C PRO A 121 14.27 22.38 7.18
N VAL A 122 14.84 21.31 7.77
CA VAL A 122 16.29 21.08 7.82
C VAL A 122 16.89 20.97 6.41
N GLN A 123 16.12 20.41 5.48
CA GLN A 123 16.42 20.45 4.05
C GLN A 123 15.27 21.14 3.32
N PRO A 124 15.48 22.36 2.78
CA PRO A 124 14.49 22.99 1.95
C PRO A 124 14.28 22.18 0.67
N PRO A 125 13.09 22.26 0.03
CA PRO A 125 12.87 21.66 -1.27
C PRO A 125 13.99 22.05 -2.24
N ILE A 126 14.60 21.04 -2.86
CA ILE A 126 15.46 21.22 -4.03
C ILE A 126 14.69 21.97 -5.10
N ASN A 127 15.37 22.83 -5.87
CA ASN A 127 14.75 23.67 -6.89
C ASN A 127 13.78 22.83 -7.73
N PRO A 128 12.50 23.25 -7.86
CA PRO A 128 11.53 22.45 -8.56
C PRO A 128 11.95 22.29 -10.03
N PRO A 129 11.71 21.13 -10.66
CA PRO A 129 12.10 20.87 -12.05
C PRO A 129 11.47 21.86 -13.05
N TYR A 130 10.36 22.50 -12.67
CA TYR A 130 9.65 23.52 -13.45
C TYR A 130 10.14 24.96 -13.20
N LYS A 131 11.20 25.17 -12.41
CA LYS A 131 11.71 26.53 -12.10
C LYS A 131 12.08 27.29 -13.37
N THR A 132 12.81 26.64 -14.28
CA THR A 132 13.24 27.23 -15.57
C THR A 132 12.05 27.55 -16.46
N ALA A 133 11.10 26.62 -16.58
CA ALA A 133 9.89 26.82 -17.38
C ALA A 133 9.03 27.99 -16.86
N ASN A 134 8.92 28.15 -15.54
CA ASN A 134 8.20 29.28 -14.93
C ASN A 134 8.92 30.62 -15.16
N LEU A 135 10.25 30.63 -15.24
CA LEU A 135 11.03 31.82 -15.59
C LEU A 135 10.83 32.19 -17.07
N MET A 136 10.98 31.23 -17.97
CA MET A 136 10.73 31.39 -19.41
C MET A 136 9.30 31.87 -19.69
N LYS A 137 8.31 31.36 -18.95
CA LYS A 137 6.92 31.83 -19.02
C LYS A 137 6.77 33.30 -18.62
N LYS A 138 7.45 33.72 -17.55
CA LYS A 138 7.43 35.12 -17.09
C LYS A 138 8.18 36.05 -18.04
N GLN A 139 9.24 35.56 -18.68
CA GLN A 139 10.04 36.29 -19.66
C GLN A 139 9.42 36.27 -21.07
N GLY A 140 8.35 35.50 -21.29
CA GLY A 140 7.70 35.39 -22.59
C GLY A 140 8.50 34.58 -23.61
N GLU A 141 9.45 33.77 -23.17
CA GLU A 141 10.37 32.95 -23.98
C GLU A 141 9.81 31.56 -24.32
N LEU A 142 8.59 31.25 -23.90
CA LEU A 142 7.92 30.02 -24.32
C LEU A 142 7.52 30.11 -25.79
N ALA A 143 7.79 29.04 -26.54
CA ALA A 143 7.30 28.88 -27.90
C ALA A 143 5.78 29.10 -27.92
N LYS A 144 5.35 30.12 -28.65
CA LYS A 144 3.93 30.31 -28.96
C LYS A 144 3.62 29.41 -30.16
N PRO A 145 2.47 28.73 -30.19
CA PRO A 145 2.04 28.08 -31.41
C PRO A 145 1.98 29.15 -32.50
N GLU A 146 2.62 28.86 -33.63
CA GLU A 146 2.46 29.62 -34.87
C GLU A 146 0.96 29.50 -35.23
N ASP A 147 0.23 30.62 -35.32
CA ASP A 147 -1.08 30.63 -35.97
C ASP A 147 -0.84 30.46 -37.48
N SER A 148 -0.64 29.23 -37.93
CA SER A 148 -0.67 28.91 -39.36
C SER A 148 -2.13 28.81 -39.79
N THR A 149 -2.76 29.95 -40.07
CA THR A 149 -3.81 30.00 -41.09
C THR A 149 -3.17 29.71 -42.43
N GLU A 150 -3.26 28.47 -42.91
CA GLU A 150 -3.32 28.12 -44.33
C GLU A 150 -3.73 26.65 -44.46
N ALA A 151 -4.94 26.45 -45.00
CA ALA A 151 -5.46 25.15 -45.34
C ALA A 151 -4.85 24.72 -46.69
N GLU A 152 -3.79 23.90 -46.66
CA GLU A 152 -3.34 23.19 -47.86
C GLU A 152 -4.13 21.88 -48.02
N GLN A 153 -4.95 21.84 -49.07
CA GLN A 153 -5.62 20.63 -49.55
C GLN A 153 -4.58 19.69 -50.17
N CYS A 154 -4.22 18.62 -49.45
CA CYS A 154 -3.49 17.50 -50.05
C CYS A 154 -4.51 16.57 -50.74
N THR A 155 -4.59 16.67 -52.07
CA THR A 155 -5.22 15.65 -52.91
C THR A 155 -4.22 14.55 -53.17
N ASP A 156 -4.38 13.40 -52.53
CA ASP A 156 -4.13 12.12 -53.20
C ASP A 156 -4.78 10.96 -52.46
N LYS A 157 -5.70 10.29 -53.16
CA LYS A 157 -6.35 9.05 -52.74
C LYS A 157 -5.46 7.88 -53.14
N VAL A 158 -4.77 7.21 -52.21
CA VAL A 158 -4.63 5.74 -52.19
C VAL A 158 -4.31 5.29 -50.76
N LEU A 159 -4.91 4.16 -50.34
CA LEU A 159 -4.85 3.47 -49.04
C LEU A 159 -5.84 3.94 -47.96
N CYS A 160 -7.13 3.77 -48.30
CA CYS A 160 -8.19 3.57 -47.33
C CYS A 160 -8.58 2.08 -47.34
N ALA A 161 -8.16 1.32 -46.32
CA ALA A 161 -8.77 0.05 -45.93
C ALA A 161 -8.29 -0.34 -44.52
N GLY A 162 -9.17 -0.19 -43.52
CA GLY A 162 -8.88 -0.55 -42.13
C GLY A 162 -9.94 0.00 -41.18
N SER A 163 -11.15 -0.57 -41.27
CA SER A 163 -12.35 -0.24 -40.49
C SER A 163 -12.18 -0.38 -38.97
N PHE A 164 -12.68 0.62 -38.25
CA PHE A 164 -13.07 0.54 -36.83
C PHE A 164 -14.23 -0.44 -36.63
N ALA A 165 -14.24 -1.14 -35.49
CA ALA A 165 -15.49 -1.60 -34.86
C ALA A 165 -15.31 -1.72 -33.33
N GLU A 166 -15.94 -0.79 -32.61
CA GLU A 166 -16.29 -0.91 -31.20
C GLU A 166 -17.20 -2.12 -30.99
N THR A 167 -16.97 -2.89 -29.93
CA THR A 167 -17.86 -3.99 -29.54
C THR A 167 -18.62 -3.61 -28.26
N SER A 168 -19.85 -3.13 -28.45
CA SER A 168 -20.88 -3.06 -27.42
C SER A 168 -21.78 -4.30 -27.52
N THR A 169 -21.97 -5.00 -26.41
CA THR A 169 -22.79 -6.21 -26.24
C THR A 169 -24.28 -5.99 -26.58
N PRO A 170 -24.98 -6.95 -27.20
CA PRO A 170 -26.44 -7.02 -27.14
C PRO A 170 -26.97 -8.22 -26.33
N MET A 171 -28.12 -7.98 -25.71
CA MET A 171 -28.92 -8.86 -24.87
C MET A 171 -29.51 -10.07 -25.62
N ILE A 172 -29.70 -11.16 -24.87
CA ILE A 172 -30.29 -12.44 -25.30
C ILE A 172 -31.80 -12.30 -25.50
N PRO A 173 -32.39 -12.75 -26.62
CA PRO A 173 -33.83 -12.88 -26.77
C PRO A 173 -34.34 -14.23 -26.21
N THR A 174 -35.30 -14.17 -25.30
CA THR A 174 -36.10 -15.32 -24.84
C THR A 174 -37.10 -15.73 -25.93
N GLY A 175 -37.11 -17.01 -26.30
CA GLY A 175 -38.06 -17.60 -27.24
C GLY A 175 -39.48 -17.76 -26.67
N PRO A 176 -40.46 -18.15 -27.51
CA PRO A 176 -41.88 -18.07 -27.19
C PRO A 176 -42.36 -19.25 -26.33
N THR A 177 -43.36 -18.94 -25.51
CA THR A 177 -44.09 -19.80 -24.58
C THR A 177 -44.86 -20.92 -25.29
N ARG A 178 -44.77 -22.14 -24.75
CA ARG A 178 -45.87 -23.11 -24.75
C ARG A 178 -45.83 -23.90 -23.44
#